data_AF-A0A379UWZ0-F1
#
_entry.id   AF-A0A379UWZ0-F1
#
_cell.length_a   1.000
_cell.length_b   1.000
_cell.length_c   1.000
_cell.angle_alpha   90.00
_cell.angle_beta   90.00
_cell.angle_gamma   90.00
#
_symmetry.space_group_name_H-M   'P 1'
#
loop_
_entity.id
_entity.type
_entity.pdbx_description
1 polymer ?
#
loop_
_entity_poly.entity_id
_entity_poly.type
_entity_poly.pdbx_seq_one_letter_code
_entity_poly.pdbx_strand_id
1 'polypeptide(L)'
;MRENIASLRATDERLLLGCGANMIIPWNAPLSRCLTLIESVQGQQFSRYVPEDITTLLSMTQPLKLRGFQPWDTFCDAIHTMMSNTLLPADGKGVLVALRRCRAFGLSRH
;
A
#
# COMPACT_ATOMS: atom_id res chain seq x y z
N MET A 1 6.09 11.75 -12.93
CA MET A 1 7.00 10.66 -13.37
C MET A 1 6.45 10.06 -14.65
N ARG A 2 7.30 9.73 -15.64
CA ARG A 2 6.88 9.03 -16.86
C ARG A 2 7.49 7.64 -16.89
N GLU A 3 6.66 6.63 -16.97
CA GLU A 3 7.09 5.25 -17.15
C GLU A 3 7.41 5.02 -18.64
N ASN A 4 8.62 4.56 -18.96
CA ASN A 4 9.06 4.34 -20.35
C ASN A 4 9.03 2.85 -20.75
N ILE A 5 9.01 1.94 -19.77
CA ILE A 5 9.00 0.49 -19.92
C ILE A 5 8.00 -0.03 -18.88
N ALA A 6 7.20 -1.05 -19.21
CA ALA A 6 6.25 -1.67 -18.31
C ALA A 6 6.95 -2.35 -17.11
N SER A 7 7.25 -1.60 -16.07
CA SER A 7 8.02 -2.04 -14.90
C SER A 7 7.47 -1.50 -13.59
N LEU A 8 6.58 -0.51 -13.64
CA LEU A 8 6.00 0.11 -12.46
C LEU A 8 4.90 -0.78 -11.90
N ARG A 9 5.12 -1.34 -10.71
CA ARG A 9 4.08 -2.08 -9.99
C ARG A 9 3.17 -1.09 -9.27
N ALA A 10 1.91 -1.48 -9.04
CA ALA A 10 0.94 -0.64 -8.32
C ALA A 10 1.38 -0.23 -6.90
N THR A 11 2.37 -0.93 -6.31
CA THR A 11 3.01 -0.55 -5.05
C THR A 11 3.99 0.61 -5.23
N ASP A 12 4.83 0.56 -6.26
CA ASP A 12 5.82 1.60 -6.56
C ASP A 12 5.13 2.88 -7.04
N GLU A 13 4.02 2.73 -7.76
CA GLU A 13 3.16 3.85 -8.15
C GLU A 13 2.64 4.62 -6.92
N ARG A 14 2.13 3.89 -5.91
CA ARG A 14 1.68 4.50 -4.65
C ARG A 14 2.81 5.13 -3.86
N LEU A 15 3.99 4.51 -3.85
CA LEU A 15 5.18 5.08 -3.20
C LEU A 15 5.52 6.44 -3.81
N LEU A 16 5.63 6.50 -5.14
CA LEU A 16 6.00 7.72 -5.85
C LEU A 16 4.96 8.84 -5.64
N LEU A 17 3.67 8.52 -5.63
CA LEU A 17 2.62 9.47 -5.30
C LEU A 17 2.69 9.95 -3.83
N GLY A 18 3.02 9.04 -2.90
CA GLY A 18 3.24 9.36 -1.48
C GLY A 18 4.48 10.22 -1.23
N CYS A 19 5.52 10.06 -2.06
CA CYS A 19 6.73 10.88 -2.04
C CYS A 19 6.55 12.29 -2.60
N GLY A 20 5.36 12.65 -3.09
CA GLY A 20 5.09 13.99 -3.62
C GLY A 20 4.93 14.06 -5.14
N ALA A 21 4.84 12.94 -5.87
CA ALA A 21 4.50 13.01 -7.28
C ALA A 21 3.05 13.48 -7.47
N ASN A 22 2.83 14.51 -8.29
CA ASN A 22 1.48 14.92 -8.68
C ASN A 22 0.78 13.84 -9.49
N MET A 23 1.49 13.26 -10.46
CA MET A 23 0.95 12.31 -11.42
C MET A 23 2.00 11.34 -11.95
N ILE A 24 1.54 10.16 -12.32
CA ILE A 24 2.32 9.12 -12.99
C ILE A 24 1.72 8.90 -14.37
N ILE A 25 2.56 9.02 -15.40
CA ILE A 25 2.19 8.79 -16.80
C ILE A 25 2.59 7.36 -17.15
N PRO A 26 1.63 6.46 -17.45
CA PRO A 26 1.90 5.05 -17.70
C PRO A 26 2.62 4.84 -19.04
N TRP A 27 3.34 3.73 -19.17
CA TRP A 27 4.12 3.41 -20.38
C TRP A 27 3.26 3.29 -21.65
N ASN A 28 1.98 2.92 -21.51
CA ASN A 28 1.03 2.77 -22.61
C ASN A 28 0.47 4.11 -23.13
N ALA A 29 0.85 5.24 -22.53
CA ALA A 29 0.43 6.57 -22.98
C ALA A 29 1.32 7.05 -24.14
N PRO A 30 0.75 7.25 -25.35
CA PRO A 30 1.49 7.83 -26.47
C PRO A 30 1.90 9.28 -26.16
N LEU A 31 2.87 9.83 -26.91
CA LEU A 31 3.42 11.17 -26.67
C LEU A 31 2.35 12.25 -26.61
N SER A 32 1.35 12.21 -27.50
CA SER A 32 0.23 13.15 -27.49
C SER A 32 -0.52 13.14 -26.15
N ARG A 33 -0.85 11.96 -25.63
CA ARG A 33 -1.48 11.79 -24.32
C ARG A 33 -0.57 12.25 -23.18
N CYS A 34 0.74 11.99 -23.29
CA CYS A 34 1.72 12.49 -22.30
C CYS A 34 1.72 14.03 -22.23
N LEU A 35 1.68 14.71 -23.38
CA LEU A 35 1.65 16.19 -23.42
C LEU A 35 0.34 16.73 -22.81
N THR A 36 -0.80 16.14 -23.13
CA THR A 36 -2.10 16.51 -22.51
C THR A 36 -2.09 16.33 -20.99
N LEU A 37 -1.46 15.27 -20.48
CA LEU A 37 -1.34 15.04 -19.03
C LEU A 37 -0.37 16.02 -18.34
N ILE A 38 0.64 16.50 -19.06
CA ILE A 38 1.55 17.54 -18.55
C ILE A 38 0.83 18.89 -18.49
N GLU A 39 0.02 19.21 -19.50
CA GLU A 39 -0.81 20.42 -19.50
C GLU A 39 -1.87 20.38 -18.40
N SER A 40 -2.49 19.23 -18.16
CA SER A 40 -3.55 19.10 -17.15
C SER A 40 -3.06 19.28 -15.71
N VAL A 41 -1.76 19.07 -15.45
CA VAL A 41 -1.17 19.26 -14.12
C VAL A 41 -0.74 20.72 -13.87
N GLN A 42 -0.72 21.58 -14.89
CA GLN A 42 -0.34 22.98 -14.75
C GLN A 42 -1.34 23.71 -13.85
N GLY A 43 -0.85 24.39 -12.82
CA GLY A 43 -1.68 25.10 -11.84
C GLY A 43 -2.27 24.23 -10.73
N GLN A 44 -2.05 22.90 -10.76
CA GLN A 44 -2.42 22.05 -9.63
C GLN A 44 -1.50 22.31 -8.43
N GLN A 45 -2.07 22.68 -7.29
CA GLN A 45 -1.34 22.74 -6.02
C GLN A 45 -1.34 21.36 -5.34
N PHE A 46 -0.17 20.91 -4.90
CA PHE A 46 -0.06 19.67 -4.16
C PHE A 46 -0.52 19.89 -2.71
N SER A 47 -1.67 19.34 -2.36
CA SER A 47 -2.30 19.50 -1.03
C SER A 47 -2.11 18.29 -0.11
N ARG A 48 -1.50 17.20 -0.61
CA ARG A 48 -1.27 16.00 0.21
C ARG A 48 -0.09 16.23 1.15
N TYR A 49 -0.20 15.70 2.36
CA TYR A 49 0.90 15.67 3.30
C TYR A 49 2.00 14.72 2.79
N VAL A 50 3.23 15.23 2.68
CA VAL A 50 4.43 14.43 2.40
C VAL A 50 5.17 14.28 3.73
N PRO A 51 5.36 13.05 4.24
CA PRO A 51 6.18 12.82 5.42
C PRO A 51 7.61 13.34 5.22
N GLU A 52 8.20 13.91 6.28
CA GLU A 52 9.57 14.43 6.26
C GLU A 52 10.62 13.31 6.15
N ASP A 53 10.30 12.11 6.64
CA ASP A 53 11.17 10.94 6.58
C ASP A 53 10.67 9.90 5.56
N ILE A 54 11.51 9.59 4.57
CA ILE A 54 11.25 8.58 3.54
C ILE A 54 11.10 7.17 4.09
N THR A 55 11.68 6.87 5.27
CA THR A 55 11.56 5.55 5.90
C THR A 55 10.12 5.23 6.26
N THR A 56 9.32 6.25 6.62
CA THR A 56 7.88 6.10 6.89
C THR A 56 7.14 5.66 5.63
N LEU A 57 7.38 6.30 4.49
CA LEU A 57 6.80 5.92 3.19
C LEU A 57 7.20 4.51 2.76
N LEU A 58 8.48 4.15 2.92
CA LEU A 58 8.99 2.82 2.60
C LEU A 58 8.37 1.74 3.48
N SER A 59 8.20 2.01 4.78
CA SER A 59 7.53 1.09 5.72
C SER A 59 6.06 0.87 5.37
N MET A 60 5.38 1.91 4.85
CA MET A 60 3.97 1.86 4.46
C MET A 60 3.72 1.10 3.15
N THR A 61 4.73 0.98 2.28
CA THR A 61 4.64 0.17 1.05
C THR A 61 5.08 -1.28 1.21
N GLN A 62 5.71 -1.64 2.32
CA GLN A 62 6.05 -3.04 2.55
C GLN A 62 4.79 -3.81 2.98
N PRO A 63 4.42 -4.90 2.27
CA PRO A 63 3.41 -5.81 2.77
C PRO A 63 3.87 -6.35 4.13
N LEU A 64 2.92 -6.53 5.05
CA LEU A 64 3.17 -7.02 6.41
C LEU A 64 4.14 -8.23 6.33
N LYS A 65 5.39 -8.04 6.74
CA LYS A 65 6.44 -9.07 6.60
C LYS A 65 6.28 -10.20 7.63
N LEU A 66 5.31 -10.10 8.53
CA LEU A 66 5.03 -11.10 9.54
C LEU A 66 4.41 -12.34 8.87
N ARG A 67 5.01 -13.50 9.13
CA ARG A 67 4.54 -14.81 8.69
C ARG A 67 4.45 -15.74 9.88
N GLY A 68 3.52 -16.69 9.84
CA GLY A 68 3.35 -17.70 10.90
C GLY A 68 2.61 -17.18 12.13
N PHE A 69 2.68 -17.96 13.22
CA PHE A 69 2.08 -17.59 14.51
C PHE A 69 2.79 -16.35 15.08
N GLN A 70 1.99 -15.38 15.53
CA GLN A 70 2.48 -14.19 16.21
C GLN A 70 1.84 -14.13 17.61
N PRO A 71 2.57 -13.63 18.62
CA PRO A 71 1.99 -13.29 19.91
C PRO A 71 0.81 -12.34 19.75
N TRP A 72 -0.15 -12.41 20.67
CA TRP A 72 -1.39 -11.62 20.62
C TRP A 72 -1.13 -10.11 20.44
N ASP A 73 -0.24 -9.55 21.25
CA ASP A 73 0.06 -8.11 21.23
C ASP A 73 0.67 -7.68 19.89
N THR A 74 1.66 -8.44 19.40
CA THR A 74 2.31 -8.19 18.10
C THR A 74 1.33 -8.31 16.93
N PHE A 75 0.38 -9.24 17.02
CA PHE A 75 -0.67 -9.39 16.01
C PHE A 75 -1.63 -8.19 16.00
N CYS A 76 -2.07 -7.74 17.17
CA CYS A 76 -2.92 -6.57 17.31
C CYS A 76 -2.24 -5.30 16.78
N ASP A 77 -0.98 -5.06 17.17
CA ASP A 77 -0.21 -3.89 16.73
C ASP A 77 0.00 -3.87 15.22
N ALA A 78 0.31 -5.03 14.62
CA ALA A 78 0.54 -5.14 13.20
C ALA A 78 -0.75 -4.92 12.38
N ILE A 79 -1.88 -5.48 12.82
CA ILE A 79 -3.18 -5.21 12.19
C ILE A 79 -3.55 -3.74 12.35
N HIS A 80 -3.37 -3.16 13.53
CA HIS A 80 -3.66 -1.75 13.76
C HIS A 80 -2.85 -0.85 12.83
N THR A 81 -1.55 -1.12 12.70
CA THR A 81 -0.64 -0.40 11.79
C THR A 81 -1.06 -0.53 10.33
N MET A 82 -1.51 -1.71 9.91
CA MET A 82 -2.02 -1.95 8.55
C MET A 82 -3.35 -1.21 8.31
N MET A 83 -4.24 -1.20 9.29
CA MET A 83 -5.53 -0.51 9.20
C MET A 83 -5.38 1.02 9.23
N SER A 84 -4.45 1.54 10.02
CA SER A 84 -4.15 2.98 10.10
C SER A 84 -3.41 3.51 8.86
N ASN A 85 -2.81 2.63 8.06
CA ASN A 85 -2.13 3.04 6.84
C ASN A 85 -3.13 3.51 5.77
N THR A 86 -3.23 4.82 5.57
CA THR A 86 -4.13 5.48 4.62
C THR A 86 -3.70 5.33 3.16
N LEU A 87 -2.48 4.84 2.90
CA LEU A 87 -1.95 4.60 1.57
C LEU A 87 -2.35 3.22 1.01
N LEU A 88 -2.79 2.30 1.88
CA LEU A 88 -3.35 1.02 1.44
C LEU A 88 -4.81 1.21 1.01
N PRO A 89 -5.22 0.68 -0.16
CA PRO A 89 -6.60 0.79 -0.62
C PRO A 89 -7.58 0.25 0.43
N ALA A 90 -8.65 1.00 0.72
CA ALA A 90 -9.64 0.67 1.74
C ALA A 90 -10.22 -0.74 1.56
N ASP A 91 -10.41 -1.16 0.32
CA ASP A 91 -11.06 -2.44 -0.02
C ASP A 91 -10.10 -3.63 -0.17
N GLY A 92 -8.80 -3.45 0.10
CA GLY A 92 -7.76 -4.44 -0.25
C GLY A 92 -6.85 -4.89 0.88
N LYS A 93 -7.14 -4.54 2.14
CA LYS A 93 -6.21 -4.76 3.26
C LYS A 93 -6.12 -6.23 3.73
N GLY A 94 -7.06 -7.08 3.32
CA GLY A 94 -7.05 -8.51 3.59
C GLY A 94 -8.29 -9.01 4.34
N VAL A 95 -8.28 -10.28 4.73
CA VAL A 95 -9.40 -10.94 5.43
C VAL A 95 -8.93 -11.35 6.82
N LEU A 96 -9.67 -10.93 7.85
CA LEU A 96 -9.47 -11.39 9.23
C LEU A 96 -10.45 -12.53 9.53
N VAL A 97 -9.94 -13.70 9.90
CA VAL A 97 -10.75 -14.88 10.21
C VAL A 97 -10.51 -15.33 11.65
N ALA A 98 -11.57 -15.40 12.45
CA ALA A 98 -11.52 -15.97 13.79
C ALA A 98 -12.02 -17.43 13.74
N LEU A 99 -11.10 -18.39 13.84
CA LEU A 99 -11.43 -19.82 13.82
C LEU A 99 -11.73 -20.32 15.24
N ARG A 100 -12.95 -20.80 15.47
CA ARG A 100 -13.31 -21.51 16.71
C ARG A 100 -13.19 -23.01 16.50
N ARG A 101 -12.45 -23.71 17.37
CA ARG A 101 -12.38 -25.18 17.32
C ARG A 101 -13.78 -25.76 17.64
N CYS A 102 -14.29 -26.62 16.77
CA CYS A 102 -15.45 -27.45 17.07
C CYS A 102 -15.05 -28.57 18.05
N ARG A 103 -15.94 -28.91 18.99
CA ARG A 103 -15.72 -29.90 20.06
C ARG A 103 -15.26 -31.29 19.61
N ALA A 104 -15.37 -31.62 18.31
CA ALA A 104 -14.91 -32.89 17.75
C ALA A 104 -13.38 -33.01 17.61
N PHE A 105 -12.64 -31.89 17.66
CA PHE A 105 -11.18 -31.88 17.79
C PHE A 105 -10.79 -31.48 19.21
N GLY A 106 -11.23 -32.29 20.18
CA GLY A 106 -10.59 -32.30 21.48
C GLY A 106 -9.16 -32.81 21.30
N LEU A 107 -8.17 -32.02 21.72
CA LEU A 107 -6.88 -32.59 22.08
C LEU A 107 -7.17 -33.77 23.01
N SER A 108 -6.83 -34.98 22.58
CA SER A 108 -6.66 -36.10 23.49
C SER A 108 -5.58 -35.68 24.48
N ARG A 109 -6.00 -35.21 25.66
CA ARG A 109 -5.15 -35.21 26.83
C ARG A 109 -5.08 -36.68 27.27
N HIS A 110 -4.03 -37.37 26.87
CA HIS A 110 -3.21 -38.27 27.69
C HIS A 110 -2.06 -38.80 26.87
#